data_AF-A0A2A5T2T4-F1
#
_entry.id   AF-A0A2A5T2T4-F1
#
_cell.length_a   1.000
_cell.length_b   1.000
_cell.length_c   1.000
_cell.angle_alpha   90.00
_cell.angle_beta   90.00
_cell.angle_gamma   90.00
#
_symmetry.space_group_name_H-M   'P 1'
#
loop_
_entity.id
_entity.type
_entity.pdbx_description
1 polymer ?
#
loop_
_entity_poly.entity_id
_entity_poly.type
_entity_poly.pdbx_seq_one_letter_code
_entity_poly.pdbx_strand_id
1 'polypeptide(L)' 'MSQLTYQGISIAPELAIGDGASRFWNTVTKYWPTTRHQCCWVHKTANVLDKVLKYVQPRMKETLHDIWMVEIQQEA' A
#
# COMPACT_ATOMS: atom_id res chain seq x y z
N MET A 1 -4.29 16.19 -5.19
CA MET A 1 -3.95 15.89 -6.59
C MET A 1 -3.77 17.14 -7.46
N SER A 2 -4.38 18.28 -7.13
CA SER A 2 -4.19 19.55 -7.86
C SER A 2 -2.72 19.97 -8.08
N GLN A 3 -1.86 19.78 -7.09
CA GLN A 3 -0.43 20.05 -7.24
C GLN A 3 0.24 19.13 -8.27
N LEU A 4 -0.10 17.84 -8.28
CA LEU A 4 0.46 16.87 -9.22
C LEU A 4 0.01 17.15 -10.65
N THR A 5 -1.27 17.50 -10.83
CA THR A 5 -1.80 17.91 -12.13
C THR A 5 -1.17 19.22 -12.62
N TYR A 6 -0.92 20.18 -11.71
CA TYR A 6 -0.20 21.42 -12.03
C TYR A 6 1.25 21.14 -12.45
N GLN A 7 1.89 20.14 -11.84
CA GLN A 7 3.23 19.67 -12.19
C GLN A 7 3.27 18.80 -13.45
N GLY A 8 2.15 18.65 -14.18
CA GLY A 8 2.11 17.96 -15.47
C GLY A 8 1.70 16.49 -15.43
N ILE A 9 1.30 15.95 -14.26
CA ILE A 9 0.70 14.62 -14.17
C ILE A 9 -0.77 14.73 -14.58
N SER A 10 -0.99 14.76 -15.90
CA SER A 10 -2.32 14.86 -16.52
C SER A 10 -2.96 13.49 -16.76
N ILE A 11 -2.14 12.45 -16.96
CA ILE A 11 -2.59 11.08 -17.16
C ILE A 11 -2.79 10.41 -15.79
N ALA A 12 -3.93 9.75 -15.61
CA ALA A 12 -4.21 8.98 -14.42
C ALA A 12 -3.18 7.85 -14.26
N PRO A 13 -2.54 7.68 -13.10
CA PRO A 13 -1.68 6.53 -12.85
C PRO A 13 -2.51 5.25 -12.89
N GLU A 14 -1.93 4.16 -13.37
CA GLU A 14 -2.62 2.86 -13.37
C GLU A 14 -2.86 2.31 -11.95
N LEU A 15 -1.99 2.69 -11.03
CA LEU A 15 -1.95 2.20 -9.66
C LEU A 15 -1.48 3.28 -8.69
N ALA A 16 -2.26 3.51 -7.63
CA ALA A 16 -1.86 4.29 -6.47
C ALA A 16 -1.60 3.36 -5.28
N ILE A 17 -0.41 3.50 -4.68
CA ILE A 17 0.01 2.75 -3.50
C ILE A 17 0.14 3.72 -2.33
N GLY A 18 -0.45 3.38 -1.19
CA GLY A 18 -0.46 4.24 -0.01
C GLY A 18 -0.71 3.45 1.27
N ASP A 19 -0.73 4.14 2.39
CA ASP A 19 -1.21 3.57 3.65
C ASP A 19 -2.75 3.52 3.66
N GLY A 20 -3.35 2.74 4.57
CA GLY A 20 -4.80 2.53 4.67
C GLY A 20 -5.65 3.76 5.02
N ALA A 21 -5.07 4.96 5.07
CA ALA A 21 -5.76 6.20 5.43
C ALA A 21 -6.84 6.61 4.40
N SER A 22 -8.11 6.64 4.84
CA SER A 22 -9.29 6.86 3.98
C SER A 22 -9.28 8.15 3.13
N ARG A 23 -8.75 9.27 3.66
CA ARG A 23 -8.75 10.56 2.92
C ARG A 23 -7.90 10.55 1.65
N PHE A 24 -6.80 9.81 1.65
CA PHE A 24 -5.95 9.69 0.46
C PHE A 24 -6.74 9.03 -0.67
N TRP A 25 -7.35 7.89 -0.39
CA TRP A 25 -8.14 7.11 -1.34
C TRP A 25 -9.32 7.89 -1.90
N ASN A 26 -10.07 8.60 -1.06
CA ASN A 26 -11.18 9.45 -1.52
C ASN A 26 -10.69 10.53 -2.50
N THR A 27 -9.50 11.07 -2.29
CA THR A 27 -8.92 12.08 -3.19
C THR A 27 -8.42 11.47 -4.49
N VAL A 28 -7.80 10.28 -4.45
CA VAL A 28 -7.40 9.53 -5.66
C VAL A 28 -8.64 9.22 -6.50
N THR A 29 -9.68 8.61 -5.93
CA THR A 29 -10.93 8.29 -6.65
C THR A 29 -11.57 9.53 -7.29
N LYS A 30 -11.53 10.67 -6.61
CA LYS A 30 -12.12 11.92 -7.10
C LYS A 30 -11.41 12.46 -8.34
N TYR A 31 -10.08 12.38 -8.41
CA TYR A 31 -9.29 12.96 -9.50
C TYR A 31 -8.96 11.95 -10.60
N TRP A 32 -8.76 10.69 -10.23
CA TRP A 32 -8.36 9.61 -11.12
C TRP A 32 -9.20 8.35 -10.84
N PRO A 33 -10.48 8.32 -11.27
CA PRO A 33 -11.40 7.24 -10.94
C PRO A 33 -11.03 5.87 -11.53
N THR A 34 -10.17 5.84 -12.55
CA THR A 34 -9.67 4.61 -13.18
C THR A 34 -8.41 4.05 -12.51
N THR A 35 -7.81 4.80 -11.57
CA THR A 35 -6.60 4.37 -10.86
C THR A 35 -6.94 3.24 -9.88
N ARG A 36 -6.22 2.11 -9.99
CA ARG A 36 -6.34 1.02 -9.02
C ARG A 36 -5.72 1.43 -7.69
N HIS A 37 -6.25 0.92 -6.58
CA HIS A 37 -5.74 1.19 -5.24
C HIS A 37 -5.07 -0.06 -4.66
N GLN A 38 -3.91 0.10 -4.04
CA GLN A 38 -3.26 -0.95 -3.25
C GLN A 38 -2.65 -0.39 -1.97
N CYS A 39 -2.70 -1.16 -0.89
CA CYS A 39 -1.97 -0.81 0.33
C CYS A 39 -0.49 -1.18 0.19
N CYS A 40 0.39 -0.31 0.68
CA CYS A 40 1.82 -0.54 0.66
C CYS A 40 2.20 -1.71 1.59
N TRP A 41 2.92 -2.72 1.09
CA TRP A 41 3.42 -3.83 1.92
C TRP A 41 4.36 -3.38 3.04
N VAL A 42 5.16 -2.33 2.81
CA VAL A 42 6.03 -1.75 3.85
C VAL A 42 5.18 -1.25 5.02
N HIS A 43 4.15 -0.44 4.75
CA HIS A 43 3.25 0.06 5.79
C HIS A 43 2.43 -1.08 6.44
N LYS A 44 1.94 -2.04 5.65
CA LYS A 44 1.22 -3.21 6.18
C LYS A 44 2.10 -3.99 7.17
N THR A 45 3.36 -4.23 6.83
CA THR A 45 4.33 -4.90 7.69
C THR A 45 4.59 -4.12 8.97
N ALA A 46 4.87 -2.82 8.84
CA ALA A 46 5.12 -1.96 9.99
C ALA A 46 3.92 -1.92 10.94
N ASN A 47 2.70 -1.79 10.40
CA ASN A 47 1.46 -1.78 11.17
C ASN A 47 1.23 -3.10 11.94
N VAL A 48 1.62 -4.25 11.37
CA VAL A 48 1.54 -5.55 12.05
C VAL A 48 2.63 -5.69 13.12
N LEU A 49 3.88 -5.35 12.79
CA LEU A 49 5.02 -5.48 13.71
C LEU A 49 4.90 -4.55 14.93
N ASP A 50 4.23 -3.41 14.79
CA ASP A 50 3.93 -2.48 15.89
C ASP A 50 3.07 -3.12 17.00
N LYS A 51 2.30 -4.18 16.70
CA LYS A 51 1.39 -4.84 17.65
C LYS A 51 2.02 -6.01 18.40
N VAL A 52 3.31 -6.27 18.20
CA VAL A 52 4.01 -7.42 18.80
C VAL A 52 5.32 -7.00 19.45
N LEU A 53 5.82 -7.84 20.36
CA LEU A 53 7.07 -7.60 21.09
C LEU A 53 8.27 -7.53 20.14
N LYS A 54 9.18 -6.59 20.37
CA LYS A 54 10.34 -6.35 19.48
C LYS A 54 11.17 -7.60 19.18
N TYR A 55 11.31 -8.51 20.15
CA TYR A 55 12.10 -9.72 19.96
C TYR A 55 11.48 -10.73 18.99
N VAL A 56 10.15 -10.73 18.81
CA VAL A 56 9.46 -11.61 17.83
C VAL A 56 9.40 -11.00 16.43
N GLN A 57 9.63 -9.68 16.31
CA GLN A 57 9.47 -8.96 15.05
C GLN A 57 10.37 -9.47 13.91
N PRO A 58 11.66 -9.83 14.12
CA PRO A 58 12.50 -10.34 13.02
C PRO A 58 11.90 -11.59 12.36
N ARG A 59 11.51 -12.58 13.19
CA ARG A 59 10.89 -13.81 12.71
C ARG A 59 9.55 -13.55 12.03
N MET A 60 8.70 -12.71 12.63
CA MET A 60 7.40 -12.37 12.04
C MET A 60 7.55 -11.61 10.73
N LYS A 61 8.58 -10.76 10.59
CA LYS A 61 8.85 -10.04 9.35
C LYS A 61 9.23 -10.99 8.22
N GLU A 62 10.04 -12.00 8.49
CA GLU A 62 10.39 -13.05 7.51
C GLU A 62 9.13 -13.81 7.07
N THR A 63 8.30 -14.27 8.03
CA THR A 63 7.04 -14.95 7.69
C THR A 63 6.07 -14.08 6.91
N LEU A 64 5.95 -12.79 7.25
CA LEU A 64 5.14 -11.84 6.48
C LEU A 64 5.70 -11.65 5.06
N HIS A 65 7.03 -11.71 4.91
CA HIS A 65 7.70 -11.60 3.63
C HIS A 65 7.36 -12.77 2.71
N ASP A 66 7.33 -13.99 3.25
CA ASP A 66 6.97 -15.18 2.48
C ASP A 66 5.55 -15.06 1.89
N ILE A 67 4.60 -14.48 2.65
CA ILE A 67 3.19 -14.32 2.22
C ILE A 67 3.04 -13.49 0.94
N TRP A 68 3.77 -12.38 0.77
CA TRP A 68 3.63 -11.55 -0.44
C TRP A 68 4.62 -11.92 -1.55
N MET A 69 5.55 -12.84 -1.30
CA MET A 69 6.46 -13.37 -2.31
C MET A 69 5.88 -14.57 -3.05
N VAL A 70 4.72 -15.09 -2.64
CA VAL A 70 4.03 -16.16 -3.36
C VAL A 70 3.60 -15.73 -4.76
N GLU A 71 3.51 -16.68 -5.68
CA GLU A 71 3.18 -16.41 -7.09
C GLU A 71 1.70 -16.04 -7.26
N ILE A 72 0.81 -16.67 -6.48
CA ILE A 72 -0.63 -16.46 -6.55
C ILE A 72 -1.24 -16.17 -5.18
N GLN A 73 -2.28 -15.33 -5.16
CA GLN A 73 -2.95 -14.92 -3.93
C GLN A 73 -3.52 -16.11 -3.11
N GLN A 74 -3.80 -17.25 -3.74
CA GLN A 74 -4.35 -18.43 -3.07
C GLN A 74 -3.32 -19.18 -2.22
N GLU A 75 -2.02 -18.94 -2.46
CA GLU A 75 -0.91 -19.54 -1.72
C GLU A 75 -0.39 -18.65 -0.59
N ALA A 76 -0.94 -17.43 -0.48
CA ALA A 76 -0.65 -16.45 0.57
C ALA A 76 -1.41 -16.75 1.87
#